data_AF-A0A2M7UCT9-F1
#
_entry.id   AF-A0A2M7UCT9-F1
#
_cell.length_a   1.000
_cell.length_b   1.000
_cell.length_c   1.000
_cell.angle_alpha   90.00
_cell.angle_beta   90.00
_cell.angle_gamma   90.00
#
_symmetry.space_group_name_H-M   'P 1'
#
loop_
_entity.id
_entity.type
_entity.pdbx_description
1 polymer ?
#
loop_
_entity_poly.entity_id
_entity_poly.type
_entity_poly.pdbx_seq_one_letter_code
_entity_poly.pdbx_strand_id
1 'polypeptide(L)'
;KDPKAVGVGEIGLEYDENTTKDKKDKQKEILIRQIEMAQQTNKPIVFHCRKAYDDLIELLNMFSVGCASCPMACSPKLRGVIHCFMGKLSQAEKLVEMGFYLSFNGLITYARD
;
A
#
# COMPACT_ATOMS: atom_id res chain seq x y z
N LYS A 1 -5.59 -3.42 -23.16
CA LYS A 1 -5.02 -4.18 -22.02
C LYS A 1 -3.83 -4.98 -22.55
N ASP A 2 -2.62 -4.73 -22.04
CA ASP A 2 -1.41 -5.48 -22.43
C ASP A 2 -1.28 -6.76 -21.57
N PRO A 3 -1.10 -7.95 -22.17
CA PRO A 3 -0.95 -9.21 -21.43
C PRO A 3 0.34 -9.28 -20.58
N LYS A 4 1.38 -8.52 -20.90
CA LYS A 4 2.62 -8.47 -20.11
C LYS A 4 2.48 -7.63 -18.83
N ALA A 5 1.49 -6.76 -18.76
CA ALA A 5 1.23 -5.96 -17.57
C ALA A 5 0.48 -6.80 -16.51
N VAL A 6 1.19 -7.35 -15.53
CA VAL A 6 0.61 -8.29 -14.53
C VAL A 6 0.22 -7.66 -13.19
N GLY A 7 0.59 -6.40 -12.94
CA GLY A 7 0.32 -5.70 -11.68
C GLY A 7 0.16 -4.19 -11.86
N VAL A 8 -0.14 -3.48 -10.78
CA VAL A 8 -0.12 -2.01 -10.69
C VAL A 8 0.96 -1.62 -9.69
N GLY A 9 1.93 -0.81 -10.11
CA GLY A 9 3.03 -0.40 -9.26
C GLY A 9 4.19 0.24 -10.03
N GLU A 10 5.15 0.85 -9.34
CA GLU A 10 5.14 1.08 -7.88
C GLU A 10 4.24 2.26 -7.51
N ILE A 11 3.39 2.10 -6.49
CA ILE A 11 2.48 3.13 -5.97
C ILE A 11 2.54 3.15 -4.44
N GLY A 12 2.33 4.28 -3.78
CA GLY A 12 2.31 4.31 -2.32
C GLY A 12 2.65 5.66 -1.72
N LEU A 13 3.27 5.62 -0.53
CA LEU A 13 3.59 6.81 0.27
C LEU A 13 5.09 6.84 0.62
N GLU A 14 5.74 7.98 0.37
CA GLU A 14 7.14 8.21 0.74
C GLU A 14 7.28 9.55 1.44
N TYR A 15 7.62 9.49 2.73
CA TYR A 15 7.84 10.65 3.57
C TYR A 15 9.32 10.83 3.90
N ASP A 16 9.72 12.09 3.96
CA ASP A 16 11.00 12.58 4.46
C ASP A 16 10.78 13.74 5.44
N GLU A 17 11.87 14.32 5.94
CA GLU A 17 11.83 15.48 6.85
C GLU A 17 11.25 16.75 6.22
N ASN A 18 11.19 16.84 4.89
CA ASN A 18 10.69 18.00 4.14
C ASN A 18 9.27 17.76 3.58
N THR A 19 8.64 16.65 3.96
CA THR A 19 7.32 16.29 3.45
C THR A 19 6.25 17.09 4.19
N THR A 20 5.77 18.15 3.54
CA THR A 20 4.69 19.01 4.03
C THR A 20 3.35 18.26 4.06
N LYS A 21 2.41 18.77 4.86
CA LYS A 21 1.04 18.23 4.93
C LYS A 21 0.39 18.15 3.55
N ASP A 22 0.47 19.20 2.75
CA ASP A 22 -0.13 19.22 1.41
C ASP A 22 0.46 18.13 0.49
N LYS A 23 1.77 17.84 0.62
CA LYS A 23 2.39 16.72 -0.11
C LYS A 23 1.88 15.37 0.37
N LYS A 24 1.71 15.17 1.68
CA LYS A 24 1.13 13.94 2.23
C LYS A 24 -0.28 13.72 1.70
N ASP A 25 -1.11 14.77 1.75
CA ASP A 25 -2.49 14.73 1.28
C ASP A 25 -2.54 14.44 -0.23
N LYS A 26 -1.64 15.04 -1.02
CA LYS A 26 -1.50 14.76 -2.44
C LYS A 26 -1.11 13.31 -2.73
N GLN A 27 -0.16 12.75 -1.98
CA GLN A 27 0.25 11.35 -2.13
C GLN A 27 -0.93 10.40 -1.81
N LYS A 28 -1.66 10.66 -0.73
CA LYS A 28 -2.86 9.88 -0.36
C LYS A 28 -3.94 9.96 -1.44
N GLU A 29 -4.21 11.16 -1.96
CA GLU A 29 -5.18 11.38 -3.06
C GLU A 29 -4.82 10.54 -4.30
N ILE A 30 -3.56 10.57 -4.72
CA ILE A 30 -3.08 9.84 -5.90
C ILE A 30 -3.10 8.33 -5.65
N LEU A 31 -2.68 7.89 -4.46
CA LEU A 31 -2.69 6.49 -4.08
C LEU A 31 -4.10 5.89 -4.13
N ILE A 32 -5.12 6.62 -3.64
CA ILE A 32 -6.51 6.19 -3.71
C ILE A 32 -6.93 5.91 -5.17
N ARG A 33 -6.67 6.85 -6.07
CA ARG A 33 -7.00 6.69 -7.50
C ARG A 33 -6.27 5.52 -8.15
N GLN A 34 -5.04 5.25 -7.74
CA GLN A 34 -4.26 4.11 -8.25
C GLN A 34 -4.76 2.77 -7.71
N ILE A 35 -5.22 2.73 -6.46
CA ILE A 35 -5.88 1.56 -5.87
C ILE A 35 -7.18 1.26 -6.61
N GLU A 36 -8.00 2.28 -6.90
CA GLU A 36 -9.22 2.13 -7.69
C GLU A 36 -8.93 1.55 -9.07
N MET A 37 -7.88 2.03 -9.76
CA MET A 37 -7.43 1.48 -11.03
C MET A 37 -7.01 -0.01 -10.91
N ALA A 38 -6.33 -0.38 -9.82
CA ALA A 38 -5.95 -1.76 -9.56
C ALA A 38 -7.19 -2.66 -9.33
N GLN A 39 -8.20 -2.17 -8.63
CA GLN A 39 -9.47 -2.88 -8.44
C GLN A 39 -10.23 -3.06 -9.76
N GLN A 40 -10.35 -2.00 -10.57
CA GLN A 40 -10.99 -2.05 -11.88
C GLN A 40 -10.31 -3.04 -12.84
N THR A 41 -9.00 -3.22 -12.71
CA THR A 41 -8.23 -4.17 -13.51
C THR A 41 -8.09 -5.55 -12.85
N ASN A 42 -8.57 -5.70 -11.60
CA ASN A 42 -8.39 -6.88 -10.75
C ASN A 42 -6.92 -7.36 -10.74
N LYS A 43 -5.97 -6.42 -10.65
CA LYS A 43 -4.53 -6.72 -10.64
C LYS A 43 -3.94 -6.56 -9.24
N PRO A 44 -2.94 -7.36 -8.87
CA PRO A 44 -2.20 -7.15 -7.63
C PRO A 44 -1.42 -5.82 -7.67
N ILE A 45 -1.17 -5.27 -6.48
CA ILE A 45 -0.47 -4.00 -6.30
C ILE A 45 0.95 -4.25 -5.76
N VAL A 46 1.92 -3.48 -6.27
CA VAL A 46 3.25 -3.34 -5.67
C VAL A 46 3.29 -2.00 -4.94
N PHE A 47 3.22 -2.05 -3.61
CA PHE A 47 3.22 -0.87 -2.77
C PHE A 47 4.64 -0.45 -2.40
N HIS A 48 4.96 0.83 -2.60
CA HIS A 48 6.13 1.49 -2.04
C HIS A 48 5.75 2.17 -0.72
N CYS A 49 6.52 1.96 0.35
CA CYS A 49 6.29 2.67 1.60
C CYS A 49 7.58 3.03 2.33
N ARG A 50 7.77 4.32 2.62
CA ARG A 50 8.92 4.81 3.39
C ARG A 50 8.49 5.87 4.39
N LYS A 51 8.79 5.64 5.68
CA LYS A 51 8.45 6.51 6.81
C LYS A 51 6.94 6.91 6.87
N ALA A 52 6.07 6.12 6.24
CA ALA A 52 4.65 6.43 6.04
C ALA A 52 3.74 5.20 6.28
N TYR A 53 4.24 4.19 7.01
CA TYR A 53 3.55 2.91 7.20
C TYR A 53 2.21 3.06 7.92
N ASP A 54 2.13 3.94 8.93
CA ASP A 54 0.90 4.11 9.70
C ASP A 54 -0.21 4.73 8.83
N ASP A 55 0.10 5.78 8.06
CA ASP A 55 -0.80 6.39 7.08
C ASP A 55 -1.21 5.41 5.98
N LEU A 56 -0.29 4.55 5.51
CA LEU A 56 -0.60 3.51 4.54
C LEU A 56 -1.57 2.48 5.13
N ILE A 57 -1.31 1.99 6.35
CA ILE A 57 -2.15 1.01 7.04
C ILE A 57 -3.54 1.57 7.31
N GLU A 58 -3.64 2.83 7.74
CA GLU A 58 -4.92 3.54 7.92
C GLU A 58 -5.70 3.57 6.61
N LEU A 59 -5.04 3.96 5.51
CA LEU A 59 -5.65 4.01 4.19
C LEU A 59 -6.13 2.62 3.75
N LEU A 60 -5.29 1.59 3.83
CA LEU A 60 -5.64 0.22 3.44
C LEU A 60 -6.78 -0.38 4.30
N ASN A 61 -6.87 -0.01 5.57
CA ASN A 61 -8.01 -0.38 6.42
C ASN A 61 -9.33 0.18 5.87
N MET A 62 -9.36 1.43 5.42
CA MET A 62 -10.55 2.03 4.81
C MET A 62 -11.03 1.27 3.56
N PHE A 63 -10.12 0.62 2.82
CA PHE A 63 -10.46 -0.23 1.69
C PHE A 63 -10.84 -1.67 2.08
N SER A 64 -10.42 -2.14 3.26
CA SER A 64 -10.64 -3.53 3.72
C SER A 64 -11.95 -3.67 4.50
N VAL A 65 -12.32 -2.64 5.26
CA VAL A 65 -13.60 -2.58 5.98
C VAL A 65 -14.66 -2.15 4.99
N GLY A 66 -15.31 -3.11 4.33
CA GLY A 66 -16.41 -2.85 3.39
C GLY A 66 -17.43 -1.90 4.01
N CYS A 67 -17.47 -0.67 3.51
CA CYS A 67 -18.42 0.31 3.97
C CYS A 67 -19.81 -0.06 3.44
N ALA A 68 -20.77 -0.34 4.34
CA ALA A 68 -22.14 -0.71 4.00
C ALA A 68 -22.88 0.35 3.15
N SER A 69 -22.38 1.59 3.13
CA SER A 69 -22.89 2.70 2.31
C SER A 69 -22.02 3.03 1.09
N CYS A 70 -20.93 2.28 0.84
CA CYS A 70 -20.02 2.54 -0.27
C CYS A 70 -20.01 1.34 -1.25
N PRO A 71 -20.24 1.56 -2.56
CA PRO A 71 -20.15 0.50 -3.58
C PRO A 71 -18.81 -0.25 -3.60
N MET A 72 -17.78 0.30 -2.95
CA MET A 72 -16.44 -0.30 -2.79
C MET A 72 -16.42 -1.58 -1.94
N ALA A 73 -17.45 -1.84 -1.12
CA ALA A 73 -17.59 -3.10 -0.37
C ALA A 73 -17.78 -4.33 -1.28
N CYS A 74 -18.15 -4.12 -2.56
CA CYS A 74 -18.30 -5.16 -3.57
C CYS A 74 -17.03 -5.36 -4.43
N SER A 75 -15.96 -4.61 -4.16
CA SER A 75 -14.71 -4.71 -4.95
C SER A 75 -13.87 -5.92 -4.52
N PRO A 76 -13.09 -6.52 -5.44
CA PRO A 76 -12.20 -7.60 -5.10
C PRO A 76 -11.24 -7.18 -3.98
N LYS A 77 -11.02 -8.08 -3.02
CA LYS A 77 -10.07 -7.88 -1.91
C LYS A 77 -8.73 -7.42 -2.49
N LEU A 78 -8.19 -6.32 -1.96
CA LEU A 78 -6.87 -5.84 -2.35
C LEU A 78 -5.84 -6.94 -2.07
N ARG A 79 -4.95 -7.16 -3.03
CA ARG A 79 -3.86 -8.13 -2.93
C ARG A 79 -2.59 -7.51 -3.51
N GLY A 80 -1.45 -7.86 -2.94
CA GLY A 80 -0.21 -7.23 -3.35
C GLY A 80 0.94 -7.50 -2.41
N VAL A 81 2.03 -6.77 -2.65
CA VAL A 81 3.25 -6.83 -1.87
C VAL A 81 3.62 -5.43 -1.41
N ILE A 82 4.07 -5.32 -0.16
CA ILE A 82 4.79 -4.15 0.34
C ILE A 82 6.25 -4.34 -0.04
N HIS A 83 6.66 -3.63 -1.09
CA HIS A 83 8.01 -3.68 -1.62
C HIS A 83 9.01 -3.07 -0.63
N CYS A 84 10.14 -3.76 -0.41
CA CYS A 84 11.26 -3.24 0.40
C CYS A 84 10.80 -2.84 1.81
N PHE A 85 10.18 -3.79 2.52
CA PHE A 85 9.65 -3.53 3.84
C PHE A 85 10.78 -3.23 4.84
N MET A 86 10.67 -2.05 5.48
CA MET A 86 11.58 -1.53 6.51
C MET A 86 10.80 -0.96 7.71
N GLY A 87 9.55 -1.41 7.90
CA GLY A 87 8.71 -0.99 9.02
C GLY A 87 9.03 -1.77 10.31
N LYS A 88 8.29 -1.46 11.37
CA LYS A 88 8.38 -2.18 12.66
C LYS A 88 7.58 -3.49 12.61
N LEU A 89 7.88 -4.40 13.54
CA LEU A 89 7.14 -5.67 13.67
C LEU A 89 5.62 -5.47 13.74
N SER A 90 5.15 -4.51 14.53
CA SER A 90 3.72 -4.21 14.66
C SER A 90 3.06 -3.72 13.36
N GLN A 91 3.82 -3.10 12.46
CA GLN A 91 3.34 -2.71 11.13
C GLN A 91 3.32 -3.93 10.20
N ALA A 92 4.34 -4.78 10.28
CA ALA A 92 4.40 -6.04 9.53
C ALA A 92 3.20 -6.94 9.85
N GLU A 93 2.90 -7.14 11.13
CA GLU A 93 1.78 -7.97 11.61
C GLU A 93 0.45 -7.49 11.03
N LYS A 94 0.16 -6.18 11.12
CA LYS A 94 -1.06 -5.58 10.56
C LYS A 94 -1.17 -5.79 9.05
N LEU A 95 -0.09 -5.58 8.31
CA LEU A 95 -0.08 -5.73 6.84
C LEU A 95 -0.28 -7.19 6.42
N VAL A 96 0.31 -8.14 7.16
CA VAL A 96 0.12 -9.58 6.93
C VAL A 96 -1.30 -10.01 7.27
N GLU A 97 -1.88 -9.51 8.37
CA GLU A 97 -3.27 -9.78 8.76
C GLU A 97 -4.27 -9.29 7.69
N MET A 98 -3.98 -8.16 7.05
CA MET A 98 -4.75 -7.67 5.89
C MET A 98 -4.63 -8.57 4.65
N GLY A 99 -3.61 -9.43 4.59
CA GLY A 99 -3.35 -10.37 3.49
C GLY A 99 -2.34 -9.88 2.46
N PHE A 100 -1.50 -8.90 2.81
CA PHE A 100 -0.38 -8.47 1.96
C PHE A 100 0.88 -9.31 2.21
N TYR A 101 1.68 -9.47 1.16
CA TYR A 101 3.03 -9.99 1.29
C TYR A 101 4.00 -8.87 1.67
N LEU A 102 5.07 -9.20 2.38
CA LEU A 102 6.19 -8.29 2.64
C LEU A 102 7.39 -8.79 1.87
N SER A 103 8.08 -7.90 1.14
CA SER A 103 9.36 -8.26 0.51
C SER A 103 10.53 -7.67 1.28
N PHE A 104 11.57 -8.49 1.42
CA PHE A 104 12.84 -8.12 2.03
C PHE A 104 13.93 -8.21 0.95
N ASN A 105 14.88 -7.28 0.99
CA ASN A 105 16.02 -7.26 0.10
C ASN A 105 17.32 -7.15 0.93
N GLY A 106 18.44 -6.87 0.27
CA GLY A 106 19.74 -6.75 0.94
C GLY A 106 19.78 -5.73 2.09
N LEU A 107 18.86 -4.75 2.17
CA LEU A 107 18.80 -3.81 3.29
C LEU A 107 18.58 -4.50 4.65
N ILE A 108 17.99 -5.71 4.66
CA ILE A 108 17.82 -6.49 5.89
C ILE A 108 19.16 -6.80 6.59
N THR A 109 20.27 -6.87 5.84
CA THR A 109 21.60 -7.14 6.42
C THR A 109 22.21 -5.93 7.13
N TYR A 110 21.57 -4.76 7.04
CA TYR A 110 21.98 -3.53 7.74
C TYR A 110 21.04 -3.16 8.89
N ALA A 111 19.98 -3.94 9.11
CA ALA A 111 19.06 -3.72 10.22
C ALA A 111 19.83 -3.79 11.55
N ARG A 112 19.51 -2.86 12.44
CA ARG A 112 19.98 -2.85 13.83
C ARG A 112 18.72 -2.89 14.69
N ASP A 113 18.73 -3.81 15.66
CA ASP A 113 17.61 -4.07 16.58
C ASP A 113 17.09 -2.79 17.26
#